data_AF-A0A9C9XBP7-F1
#
_entry.id   AF-A0A9C9XBP7-F1
#
_cell.length_a   1.000
_cell.length_b   1.000
_cell.length_c   1.000
_cell.angle_alpha   90.00
_cell.angle_beta   90.00
_cell.angle_gamma   90.00
#
_symmetry.space_group_name_H-M   'P 1'
#
loop_
_entity.id
_entity.type
_entity.pdbx_description
1 polymer ?
#
loop_
_entity_poly.entity_id
_entity_poly.type
_entity_poly.pdbx_seq_one_letter_code
_entity_poly.pdbx_strand_id
1 'polypeptide(L)'
;RPNPLGLSVVRFDGLRREQGRLYLEISGVDLLDGTPVVDIKPYLPWADSLPGARAGYAPEAPVPAGRLRFSELAEAQCREREKDYPQLRALIENLLRLDPRPAYRGAEQEGSYAMRLLDFDLRWRIRDGEIEVLALESTG
;
A
#
# COMPACT_ATOMS: atom_id res chain seq x y z
N ARG A 1 1.18 -15.79 8.99
CA ARG A 1 1.75 -15.64 10.35
C ARG A 1 0.75 -16.26 11.34
N PRO A 2 1.17 -16.85 12.48
CA PRO A 2 0.24 -17.42 13.47
C PRO A 2 -0.74 -16.41 14.07
N ASN A 3 -0.29 -15.18 14.31
CA ASN A 3 -1.13 -14.05 14.72
C ASN A 3 -1.18 -13.01 13.59
N PRO A 4 -2.37 -12.61 13.11
CA PRO A 4 -2.53 -11.65 12.02
C PRO A 4 -2.40 -10.20 12.52
N LEU A 5 -1.33 -9.89 13.26
CA LEU A 5 -1.03 -8.55 13.74
C LEU A 5 0.06 -7.91 12.89
N GLY A 6 -0.27 -6.76 12.29
CA GLY A 6 0.66 -5.86 11.62
C GLY A 6 1.08 -4.71 12.55
N LEU A 7 2.21 -4.08 12.24
CA LEU A 7 2.67 -2.88 12.93
C LEU A 7 3.02 -1.83 11.89
N SER A 8 2.46 -0.64 12.06
CA SER A 8 2.66 0.49 11.17
C SER A 8 3.25 1.66 11.98
N VAL A 9 4.35 2.23 11.50
CA VAL A 9 4.88 3.49 12.02
C VAL A 9 4.39 4.60 11.12
N VAL A 10 3.56 5.48 11.64
CA VAL A 10 2.90 6.54 10.88
C VAL A 10 3.30 7.92 11.39
N ARG A 11 3.16 8.92 10.53
CA ARG A 11 3.31 10.32 10.93
C ARG A 11 2.01 10.79 11.59
N PHE A 12 2.13 11.46 12.73
CA PHE A 12 1.03 12.15 13.38
C PHE A 12 0.86 13.55 12.78
N ASP A 13 -0.32 13.84 12.23
CA ASP A 13 -0.62 15.12 11.60
C ASP A 13 -1.59 15.97 12.44
N GLY A 14 -2.39 15.37 13.32
CA GLY A 14 -3.23 16.13 14.24
C GLY A 14 -4.36 15.35 14.90
N LEU A 15 -5.16 16.09 15.66
CA LEU A 15 -6.39 15.62 16.27
C LEU A 15 -7.54 16.51 15.80
N ARG A 16 -8.64 15.88 15.39
CA ARG A 16 -9.86 16.58 14.98
C ARG A 16 -11.05 16.09 15.80
N ARG A 17 -11.89 17.01 16.26
CA ARG A 17 -13.14 16.69 16.96
C ARG A 17 -14.32 17.04 16.07
N GLU A 18 -15.22 16.09 15.85
CA GLU A 18 -16.41 16.29 15.03
C GLU A 18 -17.55 15.43 15.58
N GLN A 19 -18.74 16.01 15.77
CA GLN A 19 -19.94 15.32 16.26
C GLN A 19 -19.72 14.49 17.53
N GLY A 20 -18.91 15.00 18.46
CA GLY A 20 -18.58 14.31 19.71
C GLY A 20 -17.57 13.15 19.57
N ARG A 21 -17.07 12.89 18.36
CA ARG A 21 -16.02 11.90 18.07
C ARG A 21 -14.66 12.58 17.97
N LEU A 22 -13.62 11.85 18.35
CA LEU A 22 -12.23 12.26 18.20
C LEU A 22 -11.60 11.44 17.08
N TYR A 23 -10.98 12.14 16.14
CA TYR A 23 -10.30 11.59 14.98
C TYR A 23 -8.80 11.85 15.11
N LEU A 24 -8.01 10.81 14.87
CA LEU A 24 -6.56 10.88 14.78
C LEU A 24 -6.19 11.03 13.30
N GLU A 25 -5.56 12.13 12.95
CA GLU A 25 -5.12 12.41 11.58
C GLU A 25 -3.67 11.98 11.42
N ILE A 26 -3.41 11.09 10.46
CA ILE A 26 -2.12 10.46 10.21
C ILE A 26 -1.81 10.38 8.72
N SER A 27 -0.52 10.25 8.40
CA SER A 27 -0.02 10.00 7.05
C SER A 27 1.09 8.95 7.05
N GLY A 28 1.40 8.42 5.87
CA GLY A 28 2.36 7.31 5.72
C GLY A 28 1.80 5.98 6.20
N VAL A 29 0.47 5.82 6.21
CA VAL A 29 -0.19 4.57 6.60
C VAL A 29 -0.10 3.53 5.47
N ASP A 30 0.19 2.29 5.84
CA ASP A 30 0.27 1.12 4.96
C ASP A 30 -0.89 0.14 5.21
N LEU A 31 -2.07 0.68 5.56
CA LEU A 31 -3.27 -0.08 5.92
C LEU A 31 -4.35 0.11 4.87
N LEU A 32 -5.14 -0.94 4.62
CA LEU A 32 -6.37 -0.83 3.84
C LEU A 32 -7.45 -0.12 4.67
N ASP A 33 -8.38 0.55 3.99
CA ASP A 33 -9.54 1.13 4.66
C ASP A 33 -10.33 0.06 5.42
N GLY A 34 -10.86 0.44 6.59
CA GLY A 34 -11.55 -0.47 7.50
C GLY A 34 -10.65 -1.45 8.28
N THR A 35 -9.32 -1.39 8.13
CA THR A 35 -8.42 -2.24 8.93
C THR A 35 -8.59 -1.96 10.43
N PRO A 36 -8.96 -2.96 11.26
CA PRO A 36 -9.15 -2.73 12.69
C PRO A 36 -7.85 -2.34 13.41
N VAL A 37 -7.87 -1.21 14.12
CA VAL A 37 -6.77 -0.78 14.97
C VAL A 37 -6.96 -1.35 16.38
N VAL A 38 -5.96 -2.11 16.84
CA VAL A 38 -6.00 -2.79 18.15
C VAL A 38 -5.38 -1.94 19.25
N ASP A 39 -4.37 -1.12 18.93
CA ASP A 39 -3.61 -0.33 19.89
C ASP A 39 -2.92 0.87 19.21
N ILE A 40 -2.67 1.94 19.98
CA ILE A 40 -2.00 3.16 19.52
C ILE A 40 -0.96 3.56 20.58
N LYS A 41 0.31 3.66 20.16
CA LYS A 41 1.43 4.07 21.03
C LYS A 41 2.26 5.16 20.36
N PRO A 42 2.83 6.11 21.12
CA PRO A 42 3.80 7.04 20.56
C PRO A 42 5.06 6.29 20.14
N TYR A 43 5.62 6.65 18.99
CA TYR A 43 6.94 6.18 18.58
C TYR A 43 8.02 6.93 19.37
N LEU A 44 8.85 6.19 20.09
CA LEU A 44 9.93 6.72 20.93
C LEU A 44 11.27 6.34 20.28
N PRO A 45 11.99 7.27 19.61
CA PRO A 45 13.19 6.93 18.86
C PRO A 45 14.27 6.19 19.67
N TRP A 46 14.41 6.51 20.96
CA TRP A 46 15.38 5.86 21.85
C TRP A 46 14.99 4.42 22.25
N ALA A 47 13.73 4.02 22.10
CA ALA A 47 13.23 2.68 22.41
C ALA A 47 12.99 1.85 21.15
N ASP A 48 12.41 2.47 20.12
CA ASP A 48 11.84 1.80 18.96
C ASP A 48 12.77 1.84 17.73
N SER A 49 13.76 2.75 17.69
CA SER A 49 14.69 2.83 16.56
C SER A 49 15.87 1.88 16.75
N LEU A 50 16.13 1.07 15.73
CA LEU A 50 17.33 0.21 15.65
C LEU A 50 18.11 0.57 14.38
N PRO A 51 18.89 1.67 14.37
CA PRO A 51 19.58 2.15 13.16
C PRO A 51 20.58 1.15 12.56
N GLY A 52 21.10 0.22 13.37
CA GLY A 52 22.05 -0.81 12.95
C GLY A 52 21.39 -2.13 12.50
N ALA A 53 20.06 -2.17 12.36
CA ALA A 53 19.36 -3.38 11.92
C ALA A 53 19.87 -3.83 10.54
N ARG A 54 20.09 -5.13 10.38
CA ARG A 54 20.52 -5.76 9.12
C ARG A 54 19.44 -6.72 8.64
N ALA A 55 19.12 -6.71 7.35
CA ALA A 55 18.17 -7.64 6.76
C ALA A 55 18.90 -8.78 6.03
N GLY A 56 18.51 -10.02 6.30
CA GLY A 56 19.10 -11.22 5.68
C GLY A 56 18.45 -11.63 4.34
N TYR A 57 17.23 -11.17 4.06
CA TYR A 57 16.44 -11.58 2.89
C TYR A 57 16.02 -10.44 1.95
N ALA A 58 16.20 -9.19 2.39
CA ALA A 58 15.91 -7.98 1.62
C ALA A 58 16.82 -6.85 2.15
N PRO A 59 18.14 -6.92 1.87
CA PRO A 59 19.12 -5.99 2.42
C PRO A 59 18.94 -4.55 1.92
N GLU A 60 18.31 -4.38 0.76
CA GLU A 60 18.08 -3.09 0.13
C GLU A 60 16.60 -2.75 0.17
N ALA A 61 16.29 -1.47 0.41
CA ALA A 61 14.93 -0.97 0.23
C ALA A 61 14.52 -1.18 -1.24
N PRO A 62 13.24 -1.48 -1.52
CA PRO A 62 12.75 -1.48 -2.88
C PRO A 62 13.08 -0.14 -3.53
N VAL A 63 13.72 -0.17 -4.69
CA VAL A 63 13.84 1.02 -5.52
C VAL A 63 12.41 1.35 -5.96
N PRO A 64 11.87 2.54 -5.65
CA PRO A 64 10.54 2.90 -6.13
C PRO A 64 10.53 2.68 -7.64
N ALA A 65 9.64 1.83 -8.12
CA ALA A 65 9.43 1.73 -9.55
C ALA A 65 9.09 3.13 -10.08
N GLY A 66 9.51 3.42 -11.31
CA GLY A 66 9.46 4.70 -12.00
C GLY A 66 8.05 5.29 -12.14
N ARG A 67 7.66 5.74 -13.32
CA ARG A 67 6.34 6.33 -13.49
C ARG A 67 5.26 5.24 -13.31
N LEU A 68 4.25 5.57 -12.53
CA LEU A 68 3.02 4.78 -12.41
C LEU A 68 1.97 5.35 -13.35
N ARG A 69 1.37 4.49 -14.17
CA ARG A 69 0.31 4.83 -15.12
C ARG A 69 -0.82 3.83 -15.02
N PHE A 70 -2.01 4.28 -15.40
CA PHE A 70 -3.19 3.43 -15.55
C PHE A 70 -3.51 3.30 -17.03
N SER A 71 -3.88 2.10 -17.47
CA SER A 71 -4.50 1.90 -18.79
C SER A 71 -5.86 2.60 -18.84
N GLU A 72 -6.37 2.87 -20.04
CA GLU A 72 -7.71 3.45 -20.21
C GLU A 72 -8.80 2.59 -19.54
N LEU A 73 -8.65 1.25 -19.62
CA LEU A 73 -9.53 0.29 -18.95
C LEU A 73 -9.45 0.43 -17.43
N ALA A 74 -8.24 0.45 -16.86
CA ALA A 74 -8.05 0.56 -15.42
C ALA A 74 -8.57 1.90 -14.89
N GLU A 75 -8.40 3.00 -15.64
CA GLU A 75 -9.00 4.29 -15.29
C GLU A 75 -10.52 4.24 -15.26
N ALA A 76 -11.14 3.64 -16.28
CA ALA A 76 -12.59 3.50 -16.34
C ALA A 76 -13.12 2.67 -15.15
N GLN A 77 -12.45 1.57 -14.83
CA GLN A 77 -12.80 0.70 -13.70
C GLN A 77 -12.59 1.39 -12.35
N CYS A 78 -11.53 2.18 -12.19
CA CYS A 78 -11.34 2.99 -10.98
C CYS A 78 -12.50 3.98 -10.81
N ARG A 79 -12.85 4.73 -11.87
CA ARG A 79 -13.96 5.71 -11.83
C ARG A 79 -15.30 5.06 -11.50
N GLU A 80 -15.56 3.87 -12.03
CA GLU A 80 -16.79 3.13 -11.76
C GLU A 80 -16.88 2.71 -10.28
N ARG A 81 -15.79 2.13 -9.76
CA ARG A 81 -15.70 1.58 -8.40
C ARG A 81 -15.47 2.63 -7.32
N GLU A 82 -15.09 3.85 -7.67
CA GLU A 82 -14.88 4.95 -6.71
C GLU A 82 -16.15 5.32 -5.94
N LYS A 83 -17.32 4.91 -6.45
CA LYS A 83 -18.61 5.01 -5.76
C LYS A 83 -18.69 4.10 -4.53
N ASP A 84 -18.11 2.91 -4.63
CA ASP A 84 -18.12 1.90 -3.56
C ASP A 84 -16.88 2.04 -2.66
N TYR A 85 -15.75 2.42 -3.27
CA TYR A 85 -14.47 2.60 -2.62
C TYR A 85 -13.90 4.01 -2.88
N PRO A 86 -14.23 4.99 -2.03
CA PRO A 86 -13.69 6.34 -2.16
C PRO A 86 -12.15 6.33 -2.16
N GLN A 87 -11.53 7.13 -3.02
CA GLN A 87 -10.07 7.24 -3.16
C GLN A 87 -9.37 5.96 -3.64
N LEU A 88 -10.08 5.04 -4.29
CA LEU A 88 -9.53 3.78 -4.80
C LEU A 88 -8.26 3.97 -5.64
N ARG A 89 -8.24 4.99 -6.52
CA ARG A 89 -7.07 5.29 -7.35
C ARG A 89 -5.85 5.63 -6.51
N ALA A 90 -6.01 6.48 -5.49
CA ALA A 90 -4.93 6.86 -4.58
C ALA A 90 -4.45 5.66 -3.74
N LEU A 91 -5.37 4.78 -3.33
CA LEU A 91 -5.02 3.53 -2.65
C LEU A 91 -4.12 2.64 -3.53
N ILE A 92 -4.51 2.42 -4.79
CA ILE A 92 -3.72 1.61 -5.75
C ILE A 92 -2.35 2.25 -5.99
N GLU A 93 -2.30 3.58 -6.17
CA GLU A 93 -1.04 4.30 -6.34
C GLU A 93 -0.11 4.12 -5.14
N ASN A 94 -0.62 4.28 -3.92
CA ASN A 94 0.17 4.10 -2.70
C ASN A 94 0.65 2.66 -2.53
N LEU A 95 -0.23 1.69 -2.81
CA LEU A 95 0.08 0.26 -2.72
C LEU A 95 1.22 -0.13 -3.68
N LEU A 96 1.12 0.27 -4.95
CA LEU A 96 2.12 -0.08 -5.96
C LEU A 96 3.45 0.67 -5.76
N ARG A 97 3.45 1.84 -5.12
CA ARG A 97 4.67 2.56 -4.73
C ARG A 97 5.48 1.85 -3.67
N LEU A 98 4.85 1.04 -2.81
CA LEU A 98 5.54 0.19 -1.85
C LEU A 98 6.19 -1.04 -2.50
N ASP A 99 6.03 -1.18 -3.82
CA ASP A 99 6.52 -2.30 -4.62
C ASP A 99 6.11 -3.66 -4.02
N PRO A 100 4.84 -4.08 -4.21
CA PRO A 100 4.32 -5.32 -3.63
C PRO A 100 4.87 -6.59 -4.30
N ARG A 101 5.92 -6.48 -5.13
CA ARG A 101 6.59 -7.64 -5.72
C ARG A 101 7.14 -8.55 -4.62
N PRO A 102 7.06 -9.88 -4.77
CA PRO A 102 7.66 -10.78 -3.81
C PRO A 102 9.18 -10.58 -3.76
N ALA A 103 9.72 -10.31 -2.56
CA ALA A 103 11.15 -10.04 -2.35
C ALA A 103 12.09 -11.15 -2.88
N TYR A 104 11.60 -12.39 -3.00
CA TYR A 104 12.38 -13.51 -3.52
C TYR A 104 12.53 -13.52 -5.05
N ARG A 105 11.82 -12.68 -5.81
CA ARG A 105 11.90 -12.63 -7.27
C ARG A 105 12.93 -11.62 -7.83
N GLY A 106 13.66 -10.90 -6.98
CA GLY A 106 14.68 -9.95 -7.40
C GLY A 106 14.10 -8.66 -8.00
N ALA A 107 14.80 -7.53 -7.81
CA ALA A 107 14.31 -6.18 -8.14
C ALA A 107 14.23 -5.88 -9.66
N GLU A 108 14.87 -6.69 -10.50
CA GLU A 108 15.02 -6.44 -11.95
C GLU A 108 13.98 -7.16 -12.84
N GLN A 109 13.02 -7.90 -12.28
CA GLN A 109 12.09 -8.66 -13.11
C GLN A 109 10.97 -7.79 -13.69
N GLU A 110 11.08 -7.54 -15.00
CA GLU A 110 9.94 -7.21 -15.84
C GLU A 110 8.90 -8.34 -15.81
N GLY A 111 7.62 -7.99 -15.95
CA GLY A 111 6.59 -9.01 -15.98
C GLY A 111 5.22 -8.48 -15.59
N SER A 112 4.24 -9.37 -15.70
CA SER A 112 2.86 -9.08 -15.27
C SER A 112 2.62 -9.71 -13.90
N TYR A 113 1.98 -8.94 -13.04
CA TYR A 113 1.73 -9.26 -11.65
C TYR A 113 0.24 -9.09 -11.35
N ALA A 114 -0.23 -9.82 -10.35
CA ALA A 114 -1.59 -9.70 -9.86
C ALA A 114 -1.61 -9.88 -8.34
N MET A 115 -2.51 -9.17 -7.67
CA MET A 115 -2.78 -9.37 -6.26
C MET A 115 -4.25 -9.13 -5.95
N ARG A 116 -4.77 -9.82 -4.94
CA ARG A 116 -6.09 -9.51 -4.40
C ARG A 116 -6.05 -8.16 -3.70
N LEU A 117 -6.93 -7.25 -4.09
CA LEU A 117 -7.18 -5.98 -3.43
C LEU A 117 -8.70 -5.82 -3.28
N LEU A 118 -9.18 -5.74 -2.04
CA LEU A 118 -10.62 -5.69 -1.75
C LEU A 118 -11.34 -6.91 -2.38
N ASP A 119 -12.37 -6.66 -3.19
CA ASP A 119 -13.19 -7.66 -3.89
C ASP A 119 -12.73 -7.96 -5.33
N PHE A 120 -11.54 -7.52 -5.74
CA PHE A 120 -11.04 -7.70 -7.10
C PHE A 120 -9.55 -8.07 -7.14
N ASP A 121 -9.12 -8.65 -8.26
CA ASP A 121 -7.71 -8.87 -8.56
C ASP A 121 -7.15 -7.65 -9.32
N LEU A 122 -6.23 -6.93 -8.67
CA LEU A 122 -5.48 -5.84 -9.27
C LEU A 122 -4.37 -6.42 -10.15
N ARG A 123 -4.38 -6.11 -11.44
CA ARG A 123 -3.35 -6.51 -12.40
C ARG A 123 -2.49 -5.34 -12.84
N TRP A 124 -1.17 -5.52 -12.81
CA TRP A 124 -0.23 -4.53 -13.32
C TRP A 124 0.94 -5.20 -14.04
N ARG A 125 1.69 -4.41 -14.79
CA ARG A 125 2.92 -4.83 -15.45
C ARG A 125 4.05 -3.89 -15.08
N ILE A 126 5.25 -4.44 -14.96
CA ILE A 126 6.49 -3.67 -14.89
C ILE A 126 7.30 -3.92 -16.16
N ARG A 127 7.72 -2.84 -16.83
CA ARG A 127 8.61 -2.85 -18.00
C ARG A 127 9.44 -1.57 -17.99
N ASP A 128 10.74 -1.67 -18.28
CA ASP A 128 11.67 -0.53 -18.30
C ASP A 128 11.64 0.30 -17.00
N GLY A 129 11.37 -0.36 -15.87
CA GLY A 129 11.21 0.29 -14.56
C GLY A 129 9.89 1.04 -14.35
N GLU A 130 8.97 1.05 -15.31
CA GLU A 130 7.66 1.73 -15.20
C GLU A 130 6.57 0.76 -14.75
N ILE A 131 5.60 1.24 -13.98
CA ILE A 131 4.41 0.46 -13.58
C ILE A 131 3.21 0.88 -14.42
N GLU A 132 2.57 -0.11 -15.06
CA GLU A 132 1.29 0.08 -15.76
C GLU A 132 0.21 -0.77 -15.09
N VAL A 133 -0.81 -0.12 -14.51
CA VAL A 133 -2.03 -0.79 -14.05
C VAL A 133 -2.86 -1.19 -15.26
N LEU A 134 -3.11 -2.48 -15.42
CA LEU A 134 -3.77 -3.04 -16.60
C LEU A 134 -5.29 -3.14 -16.41
N ALA A 135 -5.74 -3.69 -15.27
CA ALA A 135 -7.15 -3.93 -14.99
C ALA A 135 -7.41 -4.20 -13.49
N LEU A 136 -8.65 -3.99 -13.08
CA LEU A 136 -9.26 -4.41 -11.81
C LEU A 136 -10.29 -5.50 -12.14
N GLU A 137 -9.90 -6.77 -12.07
CA GLU A 137 -10.75 -7.89 -12.46
C GLU A 137 -11.60 -8.37 -11.28
N SER A 138 -12.93 -8.36 -11.43
CA SER A 138 -13.82 -8.95 -10.44
C SER A 138 -13.50 -10.42 -10.26
N THR A 139 -13.33 -10.86 -9.02
CA THR A 139 -13.29 -12.29 -8.72
C THR A 139 -14.70 -12.82 -8.71
N GLY A 140 -15.02 -13.67 -9.68
CA GLY A 140 -16.31 -14.36 -9.76
C GLY A 140 -16.57 -15.28 -8.58
#